data_AF-A0A8H4AHR4-F1
#
_entry.id   AF-A0A8H4AHR4-F1
#
_cell.length_a   1.000
_cell.length_b   1.000
_cell.length_c   1.000
_cell.angle_alpha   90.00
_cell.angle_beta   90.00
_cell.angle_gamma   90.00
#
_symmetry.space_group_name_H-M   'P 1'
#
loop_
_entity.id
_entity.type
_entity.pdbx_description
1 polymer ?
#
loop_
_entity_poly.entity_id
_entity_poly.type
_entity_poly.pdbx_seq_one_letter_code
_entity_poly.pdbx_strand_id
1 'polypeptide(L)'
;MKFYWKFVLFIALMILITFSNVISISDSNYITIELFKRESKKSISPEKRRALMAKKYYKLFKRDTVSPLINEVNADLSYYGQITIGGQNFTVDFDTGSFDLWVPEIQCSSSQCGTHNRFDPAKSPTFVPSQNSNFSASYGAGITISGYRGHDTVIFGGISVINQTVGLALIDGFSNIYEEDGILGLSIPIDSTNPGIIQSIRTQKLLNQTLIGFHLGRYKLNATDKSYMNLGGIDSNAYVGNIVYNNLVSLSQYSGTWTITLGDAQVDGVSIGGVNSPALIDTGQCYLLFEFLSICYKHIIFVSKLRHPIYPW
;
A
#
# COMPACT_ATOMS: atom_id res chain seq x y z
N MET A 1 59.21 38.59 -0.66
CA MET A 1 57.84 38.66 -0.09
C MET A 1 56.68 38.70 -1.10
N LYS A 2 56.84 39.12 -2.36
CA LYS A 2 55.73 39.17 -3.35
C LYS A 2 55.40 37.84 -4.07
N PHE A 3 56.28 36.83 -3.99
CA PHE A 3 56.09 35.55 -4.71
C PHE A 3 55.26 34.52 -3.92
N TYR A 4 55.30 34.57 -2.59
CA TYR A 4 54.56 33.64 -1.73
C TYR A 4 53.04 33.86 -1.77
N TRP A 5 52.58 35.12 -1.91
CA TRP A 5 51.15 35.43 -1.94
C TRP A 5 50.45 34.95 -3.21
N LYS A 6 51.12 34.93 -4.36
CA LYS A 6 50.55 34.40 -5.61
C LYS A 6 50.41 32.88 -5.58
N PHE A 7 51.31 32.17 -4.92
CA PHE A 7 51.27 30.71 -4.81
C PHE A 7 50.20 30.25 -3.82
N VAL A 8 50.02 30.97 -2.70
CA VAL A 8 48.95 30.69 -1.73
C VAL A 8 47.56 30.98 -2.32
N LEU A 9 47.39 32.05 -3.12
CA LEU A 9 46.12 32.30 -3.80
C LEU A 9 45.78 31.24 -4.86
N PHE A 10 46.78 30.70 -5.57
CA PHE A 10 46.53 29.68 -6.60
C PHE A 10 46.13 28.32 -6.00
N ILE A 11 46.71 27.95 -4.85
CA ILE A 11 46.32 26.75 -4.11
C ILE A 11 44.94 26.93 -3.45
N ALA A 12 44.63 28.11 -2.91
CA ALA A 12 43.30 28.40 -2.36
C ALA A 12 42.21 28.36 -3.46
N LEU A 13 42.50 28.84 -4.67
CA LEU A 13 41.58 28.77 -5.81
C LEU A 13 41.40 27.34 -6.34
N MET A 14 42.44 26.51 -6.31
CA MET A 14 42.35 25.08 -6.66
C MET A 14 41.58 24.26 -5.62
N ILE A 15 41.69 24.58 -4.33
CA ILE A 15 40.93 23.92 -3.25
C ILE A 15 39.46 24.36 -3.25
N LEU A 16 39.16 25.59 -3.70
CA LEU A 16 37.78 26.06 -3.89
C LEU A 16 37.08 25.48 -5.12
N ILE A 17 37.82 24.91 -6.09
CA ILE A 17 37.25 24.33 -7.32
C ILE A 17 37.01 22.79 -7.19
N THR A 18 37.52 22.13 -6.15
CA THR A 18 37.30 20.67 -5.95
C THR A 18 36.33 20.30 -4.83
N PHE A 19 35.56 21.27 -4.32
CA PHE A 19 34.38 21.00 -3.48
C PHE A 19 33.10 21.59 -4.10
N SER A 20 32.95 21.49 -5.42
CA SER A 20 31.62 21.21 -5.94
C SER A 20 31.33 19.76 -5.58
N ASN A 21 30.80 19.55 -4.37
CA ASN A 21 29.88 18.44 -4.20
C ASN A 21 28.86 18.64 -5.32
N VAL A 22 28.97 17.82 -6.37
CA VAL A 22 27.86 17.52 -7.23
C VAL A 22 26.83 16.95 -6.28
N ILE A 23 26.00 17.81 -5.72
CA ILE A 23 24.68 17.43 -5.29
C ILE A 23 24.06 16.99 -6.61
N SER A 24 24.17 15.70 -6.90
CA SER A 24 23.21 15.06 -7.80
C SER A 24 21.89 15.19 -7.04
N ILE A 25 21.23 16.33 -7.21
CA ILE A 25 19.80 16.43 -7.00
C ILE A 25 19.28 15.42 -8.01
N SER A 26 18.96 14.21 -7.56
CA SER A 26 18.07 13.40 -8.36
C SER A 26 16.80 14.22 -8.43
N ASP A 27 16.52 14.79 -9.61
CA ASP A 27 15.26 15.44 -9.97
C ASP A 27 14.11 14.40 -9.99
N SER A 28 14.03 13.55 -8.97
CA SER A 28 12.88 12.71 -8.74
C SER A 28 11.76 13.63 -8.26
N ASN A 29 10.92 14.08 -9.20
CA ASN A 29 9.66 14.81 -8.97
C ASN A 29 8.59 13.95 -8.26
N TYR A 30 9.01 12.99 -7.43
CA TYR A 30 8.17 12.03 -6.75
C TYR A 30 8.64 11.83 -5.31
N ILE A 31 7.70 11.39 -4.49
CA ILE A 31 7.83 11.15 -3.07
C ILE A 31 8.01 9.66 -2.86
N THR A 32 9.01 9.26 -2.08
CA THR A 32 9.23 7.87 -1.66
C THR A 32 8.84 7.69 -0.21
N ILE A 33 7.98 6.70 0.05
CA ILE A 33 7.53 6.28 1.38
C ILE A 33 8.07 4.88 1.63
N GLU A 34 8.92 4.72 2.65
CA GLU A 34 9.41 3.41 3.06
C GLU A 34 8.26 2.55 3.61
N LEU A 35 8.24 1.29 3.19
CA LEU A 35 7.30 0.29 3.67
C LEU A 35 8.05 -0.74 4.52
N PHE A 36 7.55 -0.97 5.72
CA PHE A 36 8.00 -2.00 6.63
C PHE A 36 7.38 -3.33 6.24
N LYS A 37 8.20 -4.37 6.30
CA LYS A 37 7.76 -5.75 6.10
C LYS A 37 7.41 -6.33 7.45
N ARG A 38 6.29 -7.02 7.51
CA ARG A 38 5.96 -7.82 8.67
C ARG A 38 7.01 -8.91 8.92
N GLU A 39 7.64 -8.88 10.09
CA GLU A 39 8.54 -9.93 10.55
C GLU A 39 7.76 -11.00 11.31
N SER A 40 7.63 -12.20 10.72
CA SER A 40 7.02 -13.34 11.39
C SER A 40 7.92 -13.82 12.55
N LYS A 41 7.75 -13.23 13.74
CA LYS A 41 8.55 -13.54 14.95
C LYS A 41 8.13 -14.85 15.65
N LYS A 42 7.02 -15.48 15.24
CA LYS A 42 6.56 -16.77 15.78
C LYS A 42 6.02 -17.68 14.67
N SER A 43 6.50 -18.92 14.62
CA SER A 43 5.88 -19.95 13.78
C SER A 43 4.44 -20.19 14.25
N ILE A 44 3.45 -19.92 13.40
CA ILE A 44 2.07 -20.34 13.64
C ILE A 44 2.02 -21.86 13.45
N SER A 45 1.34 -22.59 14.34
CA SER A 45 1.22 -24.03 14.20
C SER A 45 0.45 -24.41 12.91
N PRO A 46 0.82 -25.52 12.23
CA PRO A 46 0.17 -25.95 10.99
C PRO A 46 -1.36 -26.11 11.06
N GLU A 47 -1.89 -26.37 12.26
CA GLU A 47 -3.32 -26.56 12.54
C GLU A 47 -4.07 -25.24 12.71
N LYS A 48 -3.47 -24.28 13.44
CA LYS A 48 -3.98 -22.91 13.53
C LYS A 48 -3.92 -22.21 12.16
N ARG A 49 -2.89 -22.54 11.35
CA ARG A 49 -2.75 -22.17 9.93
C ARG A 49 -3.89 -22.68 9.07
N ARG A 50 -4.26 -23.97 9.18
CA ARG A 50 -5.42 -24.54 8.44
C ARG A 50 -6.71 -23.86 8.85
N ALA A 51 -6.95 -23.66 10.14
CA ALA A 51 -8.15 -22.99 10.61
C ALA A 51 -8.25 -21.54 10.10
N LEU A 52 -7.13 -20.81 10.04
CA LEU A 52 -7.10 -19.42 9.56
C LEU A 52 -7.33 -19.32 8.05
N MET A 53 -6.65 -20.13 7.25
CA MET A 53 -6.80 -20.18 5.79
C MET A 53 -8.17 -20.73 5.38
N ALA A 54 -8.63 -21.79 6.06
CA ALA A 54 -9.96 -22.35 5.85
C ALA A 54 -11.05 -21.36 6.24
N LYS A 55 -10.87 -20.53 7.28
CA LYS A 55 -11.81 -19.45 7.62
C LYS A 55 -11.73 -18.29 6.62
N LYS A 56 -10.51 -17.91 6.20
CA LYS A 56 -10.26 -16.78 5.28
C LYS A 56 -10.78 -17.01 3.85
N TYR A 57 -10.71 -18.24 3.40
CA TYR A 57 -10.99 -18.61 2.01
C TYR A 57 -11.96 -19.80 1.93
N TYR A 58 -12.75 -20.04 2.98
CA TYR A 58 -13.72 -21.14 3.09
C TYR A 58 -14.61 -21.31 1.85
N LYS A 59 -15.00 -20.19 1.24
CA LYS A 59 -15.87 -20.16 0.05
C LYS A 59 -15.14 -20.52 -1.25
N LEU A 60 -13.82 -20.29 -1.34
CA LEU A 60 -13.00 -20.59 -2.52
C LEU A 60 -12.53 -22.05 -2.54
N PHE A 61 -12.34 -22.67 -1.38
CA PHE A 61 -11.84 -24.05 -1.25
C PHE A 61 -12.93 -25.14 -1.22
N LYS A 62 -14.10 -24.90 -1.84
CA LYS A 62 -15.19 -25.90 -1.87
C LYS A 62 -14.85 -27.19 -2.63
N ARG A 63 -13.77 -27.19 -3.41
CA ARG A 63 -13.20 -28.38 -4.05
C ARG A 63 -11.68 -28.33 -3.86
N ASP A 64 -11.14 -29.43 -3.36
CA ASP A 64 -9.72 -29.79 -3.22
C ASP A 64 -8.97 -29.45 -1.92
N THR A 65 -8.37 -30.53 -1.40
CA THR A 65 -7.61 -30.72 -0.16
C THR A 65 -6.16 -30.22 -0.23
N VAL A 66 -5.82 -29.38 -1.21
CA VAL A 66 -4.44 -28.92 -1.40
C VAL A 66 -4.15 -27.77 -0.46
N SER A 67 -3.51 -28.10 0.67
CA SER A 67 -2.91 -27.09 1.56
C SER A 67 -1.81 -26.35 0.81
N PRO A 68 -1.81 -25.01 0.74
CA PRO A 68 -0.65 -24.29 0.24
C PRO A 68 0.57 -24.65 1.12
N LEU A 69 1.57 -25.27 0.49
CA LEU A 69 2.86 -25.61 1.10
C LEU A 69 3.66 -24.33 1.29
N ILE A 70 3.45 -23.62 2.40
CA ILE A 70 4.22 -22.42 2.70
C ILE A 70 4.80 -22.52 4.11
N ASN A 71 6.12 -22.45 4.16
CA ASN A 71 6.88 -22.14 5.36
C ASN A 71 6.82 -20.61 5.55
N GLU A 72 6.14 -20.18 6.62
CA GLU A 72 5.74 -18.78 6.89
C GLU A 72 6.75 -17.97 7.74
N VAL A 73 7.91 -18.54 8.07
CA VAL A 73 9.02 -17.72 8.59
C VAL A 73 9.47 -16.81 7.45
N ASN A 74 9.34 -15.50 7.65
CA ASN A 74 9.60 -14.47 6.64
C ASN A 74 8.78 -14.63 5.35
N ALA A 75 7.46 -14.80 5.49
CA ALA A 75 6.53 -15.00 4.37
C ALA A 75 6.01 -13.72 3.70
N ASP A 76 6.55 -12.55 4.03
CA ASP A 76 6.17 -11.28 3.37
C ASP A 76 4.63 -11.07 3.35
N LEU A 77 4.01 -11.19 4.53
CA LEU A 77 2.54 -11.30 4.68
C LEU A 77 1.79 -9.97 4.61
N SER A 78 2.44 -8.86 4.94
CA SER A 78 1.93 -7.50 4.78
C SER A 78 3.10 -6.52 4.64
N TYR A 79 2.83 -5.40 3.98
CA TYR A 79 3.74 -4.27 3.82
C TYR A 79 3.01 -3.01 4.27
N TYR A 80 3.50 -2.35 5.31
CA TYR A 80 2.81 -1.22 5.91
C TYR A 80 3.76 -0.05 6.08
N GLY A 81 3.23 1.17 6.08
CA GLY A 81 4.04 2.37 6.31
C GLY A 81 3.41 3.28 7.34
N GLN A 82 4.12 4.35 7.68
CA GLN A 82 3.69 5.31 8.68
C GLN A 82 2.86 6.43 8.07
N ILE A 83 1.79 6.80 8.76
CA ILE A 83 0.99 7.97 8.51
C ILE A 83 0.75 8.72 9.82
N THR A 84 0.39 9.99 9.73
CA THR A 84 -0.09 10.79 10.86
C THR A 84 -1.52 11.23 10.55
N ILE A 85 -2.45 11.07 11.49
CA ILE A 85 -3.83 11.55 11.41
C ILE A 85 -4.05 12.51 12.57
N GLY A 86 -4.34 13.78 12.30
CA GLY A 86 -4.63 14.76 13.36
C GLY A 86 -3.48 14.92 14.39
N GLY A 87 -2.23 14.73 13.96
CA GLY A 87 -1.05 14.75 14.83
C GLY A 87 -0.74 13.44 15.58
N GLN A 88 -1.51 12.37 15.34
CA GLN A 88 -1.32 11.05 15.95
C GLN A 88 -0.74 10.06 14.94
N ASN A 89 0.26 9.28 15.34
CA ASN A 89 0.96 8.36 14.42
C ASN A 89 0.28 7.00 14.35
N PHE A 90 0.20 6.46 13.14
CA PHE A 90 -0.32 5.13 12.86
C PHE A 90 0.57 4.43 11.84
N THR A 91 0.51 3.11 11.86
CA THR A 91 0.98 2.26 10.78
C THR A 91 -0.21 1.72 9.99
N VAL A 92 -0.14 1.76 8.67
CA VAL A 92 -1.24 1.30 7.81
C VAL A 92 -0.75 0.47 6.64
N ASP A 93 -1.56 -0.51 6.25
CA ASP A 93 -1.44 -1.17 4.96
C ASP A 93 -1.91 -0.22 3.85
N PHE A 94 -1.07 -0.05 2.81
CA PHE A 94 -1.39 0.75 1.64
C PHE A 94 -2.05 -0.16 0.61
N ASP A 95 -3.39 -0.20 0.62
CA ASP A 95 -4.18 -1.25 0.01
C ASP A 95 -4.89 -0.80 -1.27
N THR A 96 -4.44 -1.26 -2.44
CA THR A 96 -5.10 -0.97 -3.72
C THR A 96 -6.41 -1.76 -3.93
N GLY A 97 -6.67 -2.79 -3.13
CA GLY A 97 -7.89 -3.58 -3.15
C GLY A 97 -9.09 -2.94 -2.43
N SER A 98 -8.87 -1.92 -1.60
CA SER A 98 -9.93 -1.25 -0.83
C SER A 98 -9.91 0.29 -0.93
N PHE A 99 -11.01 0.91 -0.52
CA PHE A 99 -11.27 2.34 -0.71
C PHE A 99 -11.06 3.18 0.55
N ASP A 100 -11.58 2.72 1.69
CA ASP A 100 -11.59 3.52 2.91
C ASP A 100 -10.21 3.60 3.57
N LEU A 101 -9.88 4.77 4.11
CA LEU A 101 -8.87 4.92 5.16
C LEU A 101 -9.57 4.70 6.50
N TRP A 102 -9.07 3.81 7.35
CA TRP A 102 -9.57 3.64 8.70
C TRP A 102 -8.49 3.27 9.71
N VAL A 103 -8.74 3.65 10.97
CA VAL A 103 -7.95 3.26 12.13
C VAL A 103 -8.87 2.97 13.32
N PRO A 104 -8.45 2.16 14.30
CA PRO A 104 -9.12 1.98 15.57
C PRO A 104 -9.29 3.31 16.32
N GLU A 105 -10.42 3.47 17.00
CA GLU A 105 -10.68 4.62 17.87
C GLU A 105 -10.53 4.22 19.35
N ILE A 106 -10.28 5.17 20.26
CA ILE A 106 -10.02 4.89 21.68
C ILE A 106 -11.15 4.12 22.38
N GLN A 107 -12.40 4.30 21.97
CA GLN A 107 -13.59 3.60 22.43
C GLN A 107 -13.81 2.25 21.73
N CYS A 108 -12.90 1.83 20.84
CA CYS A 108 -12.98 0.50 20.26
C CYS A 108 -13.02 -0.58 21.35
N SER A 109 -14.11 -1.37 21.32
CA SER A 109 -14.44 -2.36 22.34
C SER A 109 -13.88 -3.75 22.05
N SER A 110 -13.43 -3.99 20.81
CA SER A 110 -12.82 -5.25 20.41
C SER A 110 -11.48 -5.46 21.11
N SER A 111 -11.24 -6.69 21.59
CA SER A 111 -9.93 -7.09 22.16
C SER A 111 -8.75 -6.87 21.22
N GLN A 112 -9.04 -6.81 19.92
CA GLN A 112 -8.12 -6.59 18.81
C GLN A 112 -7.51 -5.19 18.84
N CYS A 113 -8.30 -4.17 19.16
CA CYS A 113 -7.85 -2.79 19.22
C CYS A 113 -6.85 -2.51 20.36
N GLY A 114 -6.76 -3.40 21.36
CA GLY A 114 -5.92 -3.19 22.54
C GLY A 114 -4.42 -3.19 22.25
N THR A 115 -3.97 -3.80 21.14
CA THR A 115 -2.55 -3.87 20.75
C THR A 115 -2.15 -2.81 19.73
N HIS A 116 -3.12 -2.08 19.17
CA HIS A 116 -2.89 -1.08 18.12
C HIS A 116 -2.96 0.33 18.69
N ASN A 117 -2.31 1.26 17.98
CA ASN A 117 -2.53 2.68 18.19
C ASN A 117 -4.01 2.98 17.90
N ARG A 118 -4.61 3.80 18.77
CA ARG A 118 -6.02 4.18 18.68
C ARG A 118 -6.13 5.68 18.56
N PHE A 119 -6.92 6.13 17.60
CA PHE A 119 -7.22 7.53 17.38
C PHE A 119 -8.07 8.09 18.51
N ASP A 120 -7.58 9.17 19.09
CA ASP A 120 -8.24 9.97 20.11
C ASP A 120 -8.75 11.27 19.48
N PRO A 121 -10.05 11.40 19.20
CA PRO A 121 -10.62 12.61 18.61
C PRO A 121 -10.31 13.88 19.40
N ALA A 122 -10.15 13.80 20.73
CA ALA A 122 -9.89 14.95 21.59
C ALA A 122 -8.45 15.47 21.49
N LYS A 123 -7.52 14.68 20.95
CA LYS A 123 -6.11 15.08 20.76
C LYS A 123 -5.84 15.73 19.41
N SER A 124 -6.77 15.64 18.47
CA SER A 124 -6.60 16.24 17.15
C SER A 124 -7.17 17.66 17.11
N PRO A 125 -6.36 18.68 16.78
CA PRO A 125 -6.85 20.05 16.63
C PRO A 125 -7.64 20.26 15.33
N THR A 126 -7.57 19.32 14.38
CA THR A 126 -8.20 19.42 13.05
C THR A 126 -9.32 18.42 12.82
N PHE A 127 -9.65 17.59 13.82
CA PHE A 127 -10.70 16.60 13.71
C PHE A 127 -12.08 17.25 13.64
N VAL A 128 -12.87 16.81 12.66
CA VAL A 128 -14.27 17.20 12.49
C VAL A 128 -15.11 15.92 12.39
N PRO A 129 -16.01 15.63 13.36
CA PRO A 129 -16.87 14.46 13.28
C PRO A 129 -17.90 14.63 12.16
N SER A 130 -18.13 13.56 11.38
CA SER A 130 -19.16 13.57 10.34
C SER A 130 -20.51 13.16 10.96
N GLN A 131 -21.53 14.02 10.87
CA GLN A 131 -22.85 13.74 11.44
C GLN A 131 -23.53 12.55 10.73
N ASN A 132 -24.15 11.64 11.50
CA ASN A 132 -24.91 10.48 11.01
C ASN A 132 -24.14 9.56 10.04
N SER A 133 -22.83 9.40 10.23
CA SER A 133 -21.95 8.76 9.27
C SER A 133 -21.54 7.35 9.69
N ASN A 134 -22.47 6.39 9.65
CA ASN A 134 -22.11 4.99 9.91
C ASN A 134 -21.03 4.51 8.92
N PHE A 135 -19.99 3.89 9.46
CA PHE A 135 -18.91 3.29 8.72
C PHE A 135 -18.93 1.77 8.91
N SER A 136 -18.83 1.05 7.80
CA SER A 136 -18.61 -0.39 7.81
C SER A 136 -17.82 -0.76 6.57
N ALA A 137 -16.77 -1.53 6.75
CA ALA A 137 -15.99 -2.11 5.67
C ALA A 137 -15.88 -3.63 5.87
N SER A 138 -15.94 -4.37 4.76
CA SER A 138 -15.79 -5.82 4.77
C SER A 138 -14.62 -6.21 3.90
N TYR A 139 -13.71 -6.96 4.50
CA TYR A 139 -12.51 -7.48 3.86
C TYR A 139 -12.66 -8.97 3.59
N GLY A 140 -11.67 -9.56 2.89
CA GLY A 140 -11.56 -11.00 2.77
C GLY A 140 -11.66 -11.70 4.14
N ALA A 141 -11.93 -13.01 4.15
CA ALA A 141 -12.19 -13.79 5.37
C ALA A 141 -13.51 -13.53 6.10
N GLY A 142 -14.39 -12.67 5.59
CA GLY A 142 -15.57 -12.23 6.35
C GLY A 142 -15.18 -11.39 7.57
N ILE A 143 -14.04 -10.71 7.50
CA ILE A 143 -13.66 -9.69 8.47
C ILE A 143 -14.49 -8.45 8.17
N THR A 144 -15.20 -7.97 9.18
CA THR A 144 -15.95 -6.72 9.11
C THR A 144 -15.46 -5.82 10.21
N ILE A 145 -15.24 -4.56 9.87
CA ILE A 145 -14.96 -3.48 10.80
C ILE A 145 -16.11 -2.48 10.72
N SER A 146 -16.46 -1.88 11.85
CA SER A 146 -17.54 -0.89 11.89
C SER A 146 -17.32 0.19 12.94
N GLY A 147 -17.94 1.34 12.70
CA GLY A 147 -17.83 2.52 13.53
C GLY A 147 -18.47 3.73 12.84
N TYR A 148 -17.78 4.86 12.83
CA TYR A 148 -18.27 6.08 12.22
C TYR A 148 -17.20 6.80 11.39
N ARG A 149 -17.57 7.79 10.58
CA ARG A 149 -16.61 8.61 9.84
C ARG A 149 -16.35 9.95 10.53
N GLY A 150 -15.15 10.47 10.33
CA GLY A 150 -14.81 11.85 10.58
C GLY A 150 -13.89 12.37 9.48
N HIS A 151 -13.53 13.64 9.58
CA HIS A 151 -12.54 14.27 8.73
C HIS A 151 -11.36 14.75 9.56
N ASP A 152 -10.15 14.56 9.05
CA ASP A 152 -8.96 15.09 9.67
C ASP A 152 -7.87 15.39 8.64
N THR A 153 -6.77 15.96 9.09
CA THR A 153 -5.54 16.12 8.31
C THR A 153 -4.74 14.82 8.37
N VAL A 154 -4.43 14.26 7.21
CA VAL A 154 -3.61 13.05 7.07
C VAL A 154 -2.27 13.42 6.43
N ILE A 155 -1.16 13.03 7.05
CA ILE A 155 0.20 13.35 6.61
C ILE A 155 0.98 12.06 6.39
N PHE A 156 1.62 11.94 5.23
CA PHE A 156 2.50 10.81 4.90
C PHE A 156 3.37 11.18 3.69
N GLY A 157 4.60 10.68 3.63
CA GLY A 157 5.52 11.02 2.54
C GLY A 157 5.81 12.52 2.39
N GLY A 158 5.59 13.32 3.44
CA GLY A 158 5.75 14.78 3.37
C GLY A 158 4.60 15.55 2.70
N ILE A 159 3.54 14.89 2.21
CA ILE A 159 2.30 15.57 1.82
C ILE A 159 1.34 15.67 3.00
N SER A 160 0.55 16.74 3.02
CA SER A 160 -0.56 16.94 3.95
C SER A 160 -1.87 16.98 3.18
N VAL A 161 -2.72 15.98 3.41
CA VAL A 161 -4.05 15.87 2.84
C VAL A 161 -5.04 16.37 3.88
N ILE A 162 -5.58 17.56 3.66
CA ILE A 162 -6.52 18.18 4.61
C ILE A 162 -7.95 17.67 4.39
N ASN A 163 -8.76 17.68 5.46
CA ASN A 163 -10.18 17.29 5.42
C ASN A 163 -10.42 15.88 4.81
N GLN A 164 -9.47 14.98 5.00
CA GLN A 164 -9.56 13.61 4.51
C GLN A 164 -10.57 12.83 5.35
N THR A 165 -11.48 12.11 4.69
CA THR A 165 -12.37 11.17 5.38
C THR A 165 -11.58 10.01 5.99
N VAL A 166 -11.83 9.74 7.27
CA VAL A 166 -11.25 8.65 8.05
C VAL A 166 -12.38 7.86 8.72
N GLY A 167 -12.37 6.54 8.55
CA GLY A 167 -13.17 5.61 9.32
C GLY A 167 -12.58 5.39 10.71
N LEU A 168 -13.38 5.61 11.74
CA LEU A 168 -13.02 5.41 13.15
C LEU A 168 -13.71 4.15 13.64
N ALA A 169 -12.95 3.06 13.73
CA ALA A 169 -13.49 1.73 14.07
C ALA A 169 -13.76 1.61 15.57
N LEU A 170 -15.00 1.25 15.91
CA LEU A 170 -15.47 0.91 17.27
C LEU A 170 -15.56 -0.60 17.50
N ILE A 171 -15.77 -1.34 16.42
CA ILE A 171 -15.71 -2.79 16.35
C ILE A 171 -14.68 -3.14 15.29
N ASP A 172 -13.65 -3.85 15.74
CA ASP A 172 -12.60 -4.34 14.88
C ASP A 172 -12.64 -5.87 14.80
N GLY A 173 -12.78 -6.36 13.57
CA GLY A 173 -12.68 -7.77 13.20
C GLY A 173 -11.26 -8.20 12.78
N PHE A 174 -10.31 -7.25 12.67
CA PHE A 174 -8.90 -7.55 12.43
C PHE A 174 -8.35 -8.30 13.63
N SER A 175 -8.19 -9.61 13.52
CA SER A 175 -7.53 -10.38 14.58
C SER A 175 -6.14 -9.81 14.88
N ASN A 176 -5.63 -10.00 16.11
CA ASN A 176 -4.31 -9.55 16.59
C ASN A 176 -3.12 -10.18 15.81
N ILE A 177 -3.38 -10.81 14.67
CA ILE A 177 -2.38 -11.24 13.72
C ILE A 177 -1.92 -10.08 12.84
N TYR A 178 -2.61 -8.97 12.71
CA TYR A 178 -2.11 -7.83 11.93
C TYR A 178 -1.17 -6.98 12.80
N GLU A 179 -0.13 -6.43 12.21
CA GLU A 179 0.88 -5.62 12.95
C GLU A 179 0.63 -4.13 12.77
N GLU A 180 0.17 -3.76 11.59
CA GLU A 180 -0.34 -2.44 11.25
C GLU A 180 -1.61 -2.09 12.03
N ASP A 181 -1.79 -0.80 12.31
CA ASP A 181 -2.92 -0.27 13.08
C ASP A 181 -4.20 -0.19 12.26
N GLY A 182 -4.11 -0.04 10.94
CA GLY A 182 -5.28 0.09 10.06
C GLY A 182 -4.95 -0.03 8.58
N ILE A 183 -5.86 0.44 7.73
CA ILE A 183 -5.72 0.39 6.27
C ILE A 183 -5.89 1.79 5.70
N LEU A 184 -5.07 2.12 4.71
CA LEU A 184 -5.24 3.27 3.83
C LEU A 184 -5.56 2.74 2.43
N GLY A 185 -6.84 2.77 2.09
CA GLY A 185 -7.34 2.36 0.79
C GLY A 185 -6.84 3.27 -0.35
N LEU A 186 -6.39 2.65 -1.43
CA LEU A 186 -5.83 3.27 -2.63
C LEU A 186 -6.62 2.93 -3.89
N SER A 187 -7.80 2.31 -3.76
CA SER A 187 -8.66 2.02 -4.90
C SER A 187 -9.10 3.30 -5.63
N ILE A 188 -9.65 3.12 -6.82
CA ILE A 188 -10.01 4.23 -7.70
C ILE A 188 -11.20 4.97 -7.09
N PRO A 189 -11.19 6.32 -7.10
CA PRO A 189 -12.28 7.11 -6.54
C PRO A 189 -13.66 6.73 -7.08
N ILE A 190 -14.57 6.34 -6.18
CA ILE A 190 -15.98 5.99 -6.51
C ILE A 190 -17.01 6.80 -5.73
N ASP A 191 -16.64 7.41 -4.60
CA ASP A 191 -17.55 8.19 -3.76
C ASP A 191 -17.05 9.63 -3.66
N SER A 192 -17.80 10.56 -4.24
CA SER A 192 -17.54 12.00 -4.13
C SER A 192 -17.92 12.60 -2.77
N THR A 193 -18.77 11.91 -2.00
CA THR A 193 -19.25 12.35 -0.68
C THR A 193 -18.21 12.09 0.40
N ASN A 194 -17.57 10.93 0.33
CA ASN A 194 -16.50 10.50 1.23
C ASN A 194 -15.25 10.21 0.39
N PRO A 195 -14.51 11.24 -0.04
CA PRO A 195 -13.42 11.05 -0.98
C PRO A 195 -12.32 10.17 -0.38
N GLY A 196 -11.93 9.14 -1.13
CA GLY A 196 -10.75 8.35 -0.84
C GLY A 196 -9.49 9.19 -0.99
N ILE A 197 -8.38 8.74 -0.41
CA ILE A 197 -7.14 9.52 -0.32
C ILE A 197 -6.60 9.98 -1.69
N ILE A 198 -6.72 9.13 -2.71
CA ILE A 198 -6.27 9.45 -4.08
C ILE A 198 -7.11 10.57 -4.69
N GLN A 199 -8.41 10.61 -4.41
CA GLN A 199 -9.26 11.71 -4.85
C GLN A 199 -8.88 13.01 -4.16
N SER A 200 -8.63 12.97 -2.85
CA SER A 200 -8.23 14.14 -2.07
C SER A 200 -6.89 14.70 -2.54
N ILE A 201 -5.89 13.85 -2.76
CA ILE A 201 -4.59 14.24 -3.33
C ILE A 201 -4.75 14.94 -4.67
N ARG A 202 -5.60 14.39 -5.56
CA ARG A 202 -5.89 14.98 -6.88
C ARG A 202 -6.57 16.34 -6.77
N THR A 203 -7.61 16.41 -5.94
CA THR A 203 -8.42 17.62 -5.76
C THR A 203 -7.60 18.75 -5.17
N GLN A 204 -6.71 18.42 -4.24
CA GLN A 204 -5.80 19.35 -3.57
C GLN A 204 -4.52 19.62 -4.38
N LYS A 205 -4.34 18.97 -5.54
CA LYS A 205 -3.18 19.15 -6.45
C LYS A 205 -1.83 18.97 -5.74
N LEU A 206 -1.75 17.98 -4.84
CA LEU A 206 -0.55 17.77 -4.02
C LEU A 206 0.61 17.10 -4.78
N LEU A 207 0.34 16.57 -5.96
CA LEU A 207 1.32 15.90 -6.81
C LEU A 207 1.21 16.41 -8.24
N ASN A 208 2.36 16.53 -8.93
CA ASN A 208 2.40 16.88 -10.36
C ASN A 208 1.76 15.82 -11.25
N GLN A 209 1.85 14.55 -10.84
CA GLN A 209 1.23 13.43 -11.52
C GLN A 209 0.57 12.51 -10.50
N THR A 210 -0.61 11.97 -10.79
CA THR A 210 -1.24 10.96 -9.93
C THR A 210 -0.74 9.57 -10.30
N LEU A 211 0.54 9.34 -10.05
CA LEU A 211 1.17 8.04 -10.22
C LEU A 211 1.50 7.46 -8.86
N ILE A 212 1.17 6.18 -8.69
CA ILE A 212 1.53 5.38 -7.52
C ILE A 212 2.33 4.19 -8.05
N GLY A 213 3.48 3.94 -7.44
CA GLY A 213 4.32 2.79 -7.74
C GLY A 213 4.69 2.05 -6.46
N PHE A 214 4.84 0.74 -6.55
CA PHE A 214 5.24 -0.08 -5.42
C PHE A 214 6.47 -0.90 -5.81
N HIS A 215 7.45 -0.93 -4.92
CA HIS A 215 8.53 -1.91 -4.90
C HIS A 215 8.37 -2.73 -3.62
N LEU A 216 8.04 -4.00 -3.77
CA LEU A 216 7.79 -4.92 -2.65
C LEU A 216 8.93 -5.94 -2.56
N GLY A 217 9.94 -5.59 -1.78
CA GLY A 217 11.13 -6.40 -1.61
C GLY A 217 10.83 -7.73 -0.93
N ARG A 218 11.36 -8.83 -1.48
CA ARG A 218 11.01 -10.20 -1.06
C ARG A 218 12.07 -10.77 -0.13
N TYR A 219 11.71 -11.12 1.11
CA TYR A 219 12.68 -11.60 2.09
C TYR A 219 13.44 -12.84 1.62
N LYS A 220 12.72 -13.80 1.00
CA LYS A 220 13.32 -15.06 0.52
C LYS A 220 14.26 -14.88 -0.68
N LEU A 221 14.22 -13.74 -1.36
CA LEU A 221 15.14 -13.42 -2.46
C LEU A 221 16.31 -12.60 -1.93
N ASN A 222 16.02 -11.55 -1.16
CA ASN A 222 17.00 -10.72 -0.51
C ASN A 222 16.40 -10.10 0.75
N ALA A 223 16.84 -10.55 1.93
CA ALA A 223 16.33 -10.06 3.21
C ALA A 223 16.54 -8.54 3.39
N THR A 224 17.61 -8.00 2.80
CA THR A 224 17.97 -6.57 2.87
C THR A 224 17.25 -5.69 1.86
N ASP A 225 16.50 -6.28 0.93
CA ASP A 225 15.72 -5.54 -0.07
C ASP A 225 14.61 -4.75 0.63
N LYS A 226 14.72 -3.42 0.58
CA LYS A 226 13.75 -2.51 1.16
C LYS A 226 12.48 -2.51 0.34
N SER A 227 11.36 -2.15 0.95
CA SER A 227 10.11 -1.95 0.25
C SER A 227 9.73 -0.48 0.33
N TYR A 228 9.08 0.03 -0.71
CA TYR A 228 8.65 1.42 -0.73
C TYR A 228 7.49 1.64 -1.70
N MET A 229 6.73 2.69 -1.43
CA MET A 229 5.73 3.25 -2.33
C MET A 229 6.24 4.59 -2.86
N ASN A 230 6.10 4.83 -4.15
CA ASN A 230 6.35 6.13 -4.78
C ASN A 230 5.05 6.82 -5.15
N LEU A 231 4.94 8.11 -4.85
CA LEU A 231 3.83 8.98 -5.22
C LEU A 231 4.34 10.10 -6.11
N GLY A 232 3.66 10.38 -7.22
CA GLY A 232 4.02 11.52 -8.08
C GLY A 232 4.91 11.19 -9.27
N GLY A 233 5.43 9.96 -9.36
CA GLY A 233 6.33 9.58 -10.44
C GLY A 233 6.74 8.11 -10.42
N ILE A 234 7.84 7.82 -11.11
CA ILE A 234 8.33 6.48 -11.38
C ILE A 234 9.80 6.43 -10.97
N ASP A 235 10.17 5.43 -10.18
CA ASP A 235 11.58 5.13 -9.92
C ASP A 235 12.11 4.20 -11.02
N SER A 236 12.95 4.75 -11.90
CA SER A 236 13.56 4.00 -13.00
C SER A 236 14.58 2.97 -12.54
N ASN A 237 15.06 3.04 -11.29
CA ASN A 237 15.99 2.06 -10.75
C ASN A 237 15.28 0.81 -10.22
N ALA A 238 13.94 0.87 -10.05
CA ALA A 238 13.13 -0.20 -9.49
C ALA A 238 12.78 -1.31 -10.50
N TYR A 239 13.06 -1.11 -11.80
CA TYR A 239 12.69 -2.06 -12.85
C TYR A 239 13.72 -2.09 -13.98
N VAL A 240 13.65 -3.14 -14.79
CA VAL A 240 14.41 -3.29 -16.03
C VAL A 240 13.47 -3.30 -17.23
N GLY A 241 13.96 -2.85 -18.38
CA GLY A 241 13.17 -2.79 -19.62
C GLY A 241 12.12 -1.67 -19.61
N ASN A 242 11.04 -1.88 -20.35
CA ASN A 242 9.97 -0.89 -20.53
C ASN A 242 8.75 -1.21 -19.67
N ILE A 243 8.05 -0.17 -19.22
CA ILE A 243 6.76 -0.32 -18.54
C ILE A 243 5.67 -0.64 -19.57
N VAL A 244 4.95 -1.72 -19.34
CA VAL A 244 3.75 -2.07 -20.11
C VAL A 244 2.51 -1.51 -19.40
N TYR A 245 1.70 -0.75 -20.15
CA TYR A 245 0.45 -0.16 -19.66
C TYR A 245 -0.74 -0.99 -20.11
N ASN A 246 -1.66 -1.26 -19.19
CA ASN A 246 -2.90 -1.97 -19.46
C ASN A 246 -4.10 -1.06 -19.20
N ASN A 247 -5.12 -1.20 -20.04
CA ASN A 247 -6.40 -0.55 -19.79
C ASN A 247 -7.12 -1.23 -18.64
N LEU A 248 -7.78 -0.42 -17.82
CA LEU A 248 -8.69 -0.93 -16.80
C LEU A 248 -9.91 -1.59 -17.46
N VAL A 249 -10.43 -2.64 -16.83
CA VAL A 249 -11.67 -3.29 -17.26
C VAL A 249 -12.83 -2.32 -17.05
N SER A 250 -13.57 -2.02 -18.12
CA SER A 250 -14.63 -1.02 -18.14
C SER A 250 -16.02 -1.55 -17.73
N LEU A 251 -16.10 -2.75 -17.16
CA LEU A 251 -17.37 -3.32 -16.69
C LEU A 251 -17.73 -2.71 -15.34
N SER A 252 -19.01 -2.38 -15.16
CA SER A 252 -19.52 -1.69 -13.95
C SER A 252 -19.20 -2.43 -12.64
N GLN A 253 -19.15 -3.76 -12.67
CA GLN A 253 -18.79 -4.59 -11.51
C GLN A 253 -17.33 -4.42 -11.02
N TYR A 254 -16.47 -3.85 -11.86
CA TYR A 254 -15.07 -3.50 -11.54
C TYR A 254 -14.85 -1.99 -11.45
N SER A 255 -15.94 -1.21 -11.39
CA SER A 255 -15.84 0.23 -11.17
C SER A 255 -15.18 0.49 -9.82
N GLY A 256 -14.20 1.39 -9.79
CA GLY A 256 -13.45 1.69 -8.57
C GLY A 256 -12.27 0.78 -8.29
N THR A 257 -12.01 -0.22 -9.12
CA THR A 257 -10.96 -1.20 -8.84
C THR A 257 -9.82 -1.12 -9.86
N TRP A 258 -8.64 -1.50 -9.42
CA TRP A 258 -7.43 -1.62 -10.24
C TRP A 258 -7.42 -2.95 -11.01
N THR A 259 -8.49 -3.20 -11.78
CA THR A 259 -8.68 -4.47 -12.49
C THR A 259 -8.23 -4.37 -13.95
N ILE A 260 -7.42 -5.33 -14.40
CA ILE A 260 -6.98 -5.49 -15.79
C ILE A 260 -7.47 -6.80 -16.40
N THR A 261 -7.38 -6.90 -17.71
CA THR A 261 -7.56 -8.15 -18.44
C THR A 261 -6.21 -8.88 -18.52
N LEU A 262 -6.16 -10.13 -18.03
CA LEU A 262 -4.97 -10.98 -18.15
C LEU A 262 -4.78 -11.49 -19.58
N GLY A 263 -3.52 -11.57 -20.00
CA GLY A 263 -3.14 -12.21 -21.26
C GLY A 263 -3.22 -13.73 -21.17
N ASP A 264 -2.54 -14.32 -20.19
CA ASP A 264 -2.54 -15.75 -19.85
C ASP A 264 -1.83 -15.93 -18.49
N ALA A 265 -2.03 -17.07 -17.83
CA ALA A 265 -1.20 -17.50 -16.71
C ALA A 265 -0.45 -18.78 -17.08
N GLN A 266 0.84 -18.87 -16.72
CA GLN A 266 1.69 -20.00 -17.10
C GLN A 266 2.52 -20.50 -15.91
N VAL A 267 2.75 -21.81 -15.87
CA VAL A 267 3.69 -22.48 -14.96
C VAL A 267 4.70 -23.22 -15.82
N ASP A 268 5.99 -22.91 -15.66
CA ASP A 268 7.08 -23.50 -16.45
C ASP A 268 6.85 -23.45 -17.97
N GLY A 269 6.27 -22.35 -18.44
CA GLY A 269 5.95 -22.12 -19.87
C GLY A 269 4.68 -22.84 -20.36
N VAL A 270 3.98 -23.56 -19.49
CA VAL A 270 2.71 -24.23 -19.82
C VAL A 270 1.55 -23.37 -19.35
N SER A 271 0.64 -23.04 -20.26
CA SER A 271 -0.59 -22.30 -19.93
C SER A 271 -1.44 -23.08 -18.93
N ILE A 272 -1.87 -22.37 -17.89
CA ILE A 272 -2.85 -22.82 -16.90
C ILE A 272 -4.20 -22.08 -17.05
N GLY A 273 -4.38 -21.37 -18.18
CA GLY A 273 -5.58 -20.61 -18.51
C GLY A 273 -5.58 -19.19 -17.92
N GLY A 274 -6.77 -18.56 -17.90
CA GLY A 274 -6.97 -17.17 -17.47
C GLY A 274 -6.85 -16.13 -18.57
N VAL A 275 -6.71 -16.56 -19.82
CA VAL A 275 -6.74 -15.68 -20.97
C VAL A 275 -8.04 -14.87 -20.97
N ASN A 276 -7.91 -13.55 -21.04
CA ASN A 276 -8.99 -12.58 -20.98
C ASN A 276 -9.76 -12.53 -19.64
N SER A 277 -9.26 -13.17 -18.58
CA SER A 277 -9.86 -13.09 -17.26
C SER A 277 -9.55 -11.75 -16.59
N PRO A 278 -10.50 -11.16 -15.83
CA PRO A 278 -10.25 -9.98 -15.02
C PRO A 278 -9.35 -10.33 -13.83
N ALA A 279 -8.34 -9.50 -13.57
CA ALA A 279 -7.44 -9.61 -12.43
C ALA A 279 -7.32 -8.28 -11.69
N LEU A 280 -7.62 -8.31 -10.39
CA LEU A 280 -7.44 -7.19 -9.49
C LEU A 280 -5.97 -7.08 -9.07
N ILE A 281 -5.39 -5.89 -9.20
CA ILE A 281 -4.10 -5.56 -8.61
C ILE A 281 -4.33 -5.07 -7.18
N ASP A 282 -4.00 -5.91 -6.21
CA ASP A 282 -4.31 -5.75 -4.78
C ASP A 282 -3.05 -5.90 -3.94
N THR A 283 -2.53 -4.77 -3.41
CA THR A 283 -1.35 -4.75 -2.53
C THR A 283 -1.65 -5.21 -1.11
N GLY A 284 -2.91 -5.15 -0.65
CA GLY A 284 -3.34 -5.64 0.65
C GLY A 284 -3.54 -7.17 0.70
N GLN A 285 -3.37 -7.84 -0.45
CA GLN A 285 -3.46 -9.30 -0.56
C GLN A 285 -2.08 -9.95 -0.75
N CYS A 286 -1.72 -10.84 0.18
CA CYS A 286 -0.45 -11.56 0.14
C CYS A 286 -0.44 -12.83 -0.73
N TYR A 287 -1.60 -13.28 -1.21
CA TYR A 287 -1.76 -14.47 -2.05
C TYR A 287 -2.27 -14.14 -3.44
N LEU A 288 -1.66 -14.74 -4.46
CA LEU A 288 -2.29 -14.81 -5.77
C LEU A 288 -3.47 -15.79 -5.73
N LEU A 289 -4.65 -15.27 -6.00
CA LEU A 289 -5.87 -16.07 -6.09
C LEU A 289 -6.25 -16.24 -7.55
N PHE A 290 -6.44 -17.49 -7.95
CA PHE A 290 -6.88 -17.85 -9.29
C PHE A 290 -8.04 -18.84 -9.15
N GLU A 291 -9.06 -18.74 -10.01
CA GLU A 291 -10.33 -19.50 -9.89
C GLU A 291 -10.15 -21.02 -9.73
N PHE A 292 -9.00 -21.58 -10.13
CA PHE A 292 -8.72 -23.01 -10.05
C PHE A 292 -7.48 -23.39 -9.24
N LEU A 293 -6.66 -22.45 -8.74
CA LEU A 293 -5.45 -22.73 -7.96
C LEU A 293 -5.10 -21.56 -7.03
N SER A 294 -4.89 -21.85 -5.75
CA SER A 294 -4.24 -20.93 -4.80
C SER A 294 -2.79 -21.39 -4.61
N ILE A 295 -1.84 -20.72 -5.24
CA ILE A 295 -0.41 -21.07 -5.12
C ILE A 295 0.39 -19.81 -4.79
N CYS A 296 1.16 -19.85 -3.73
CA CYS A 296 2.19 -18.85 -3.47
C CYS A 296 3.44 -19.24 -4.25
N TYR A 297 3.69 -18.60 -5.40
CA TYR A 297 4.89 -18.84 -6.19
C TYR A 297 6.01 -17.83 -5.95
N LYS A 298 7.20 -18.34 -6.26
CA LYS A 298 8.53 -17.75 -6.07
C LYS A 298 9.07 -17.02 -7.32
N HIS A 299 8.32 -16.95 -8.42
CA HIS A 299 8.69 -16.20 -9.62
C HIS A 299 7.42 -15.88 -10.42
N ILE A 300 6.82 -14.72 -10.21
CA ILE A 300 5.92 -14.12 -11.20
C ILE A 300 6.26 -12.63 -11.26
N ILE A 301 6.69 -12.18 -12.43
CA ILE A 301 6.89 -10.76 -12.73
C ILE A 301 5.56 -10.26 -13.29
N PHE A 302 4.78 -9.53 -12.49
CA PHE A 302 3.70 -8.71 -13.02
C PHE A 302 4.27 -7.34 -13.38
N VAL A 303 4.35 -7.03 -14.68
CA VAL A 303 4.54 -5.64 -15.14
C VAL A 303 3.20 -5.17 -15.68
N SER A 304 2.43 -4.45 -14.86
CA SER A 304 1.29 -3.71 -15.39
C SER A 304 1.07 -2.43 -14.60
N LYS A 305 1.10 -1.30 -15.30
CA LYS A 305 0.64 -0.01 -14.80
C LYS A 305 -0.70 0.36 -15.45
N LEU A 306 -1.55 0.99 -14.66
CA LEU A 306 -2.98 1.12 -14.93
C LEU A 306 -3.30 2.51 -15.48
N ARG A 307 -4.13 2.58 -16.54
CA ARG A 307 -4.62 3.83 -17.13
C ARG A 307 -6.14 3.91 -17.03
N HIS A 308 -6.65 5.03 -16.52
CA HIS A 308 -8.10 5.32 -16.46
C HIS A 308 -8.57 6.05 -17.73
N PRO A 309 -9.72 5.71 -18.35
CA PRO A 309 -10.06 6.22 -19.69
C PRO A 309 -10.84 7.54 -19.76
N ILE A 310 -11.30 8.14 -18.65
CA ILE A 310 -12.46 9.08 -18.71
C ILE A 310 -12.16 10.57 -18.40
N TYR A 311 -10.92 10.99 -18.10
CA TYR A 311 -10.65 12.42 -17.90
C TYR A 311 -9.39 12.87 -18.66
N PRO A 312 -9.49 13.81 -19.61
CA PRO A 312 -8.31 14.43 -20.19
C PRO A 312 -7.66 15.35 -19.15
N TRP A 313 -6.35 15.19 -19.08
CA TRP A 313 -5.29 15.90 -18.35
C TRP A 313 -5.62 17.31 -17.83
#